data_AF-A0A8T6WJZ4-F1
#
_entry.id   AF-A0A8T6WJZ4-F1
#
_cell.length_a   1.000
_cell.length_b   1.000
_cell.length_c   1.000
_cell.angle_alpha   90.00
_cell.angle_beta   90.00
_cell.angle_gamma   90.00
#
_symmetry.space_group_name_H-M   'P 1'
#
loop_
_entity.id
_entity.type
_entity.pdbx_description
1 polymer ?
#
loop_
_entity_poly.entity_id
_entity_poly.type
_entity_poly.pdbx_seq_one_letter_code
_entity_poly.pdbx_strand_id
1 'polypeptide(L)'
;MPSAKWRLTPDAFLEMSEIQWRILNGCVENVKEDGYLIYSTCSVAVEENERLIERFLRSYPEFRLVDAKPKIGDPGLRGLSKCQRLYPHAQECNGFFVAKLLRESS
;
A
#
# COMPACT_ATOMS: atom_id res chain seq x y z
N MET A 1 -7.05 -12.61 16.25
CA MET A 1 -8.06 -12.37 17.30
C MET A 1 -9.46 -12.39 16.69
N PRO A 2 -10.43 -13.15 17.24
CA PRO A 2 -11.78 -13.32 16.66
C PRO A 2 -12.69 -12.08 16.69
N SER A 3 -12.27 -11.00 17.37
CA SER A 3 -13.05 -9.77 17.56
C SER A 3 -13.05 -8.83 16.35
N ALA A 4 -12.11 -8.97 15.41
CA ALA A 4 -12.04 -8.13 14.21
C ALA A 4 -13.26 -8.30 13.30
N LYS A 5 -13.90 -9.48 13.34
CA LYS A 5 -15.04 -9.85 12.48
C LYS A 5 -16.30 -9.00 12.73
N TRP A 6 -16.41 -8.37 13.90
CA TRP A 6 -17.62 -7.68 14.36
C TRP A 6 -17.50 -6.14 14.35
N ARG A 7 -16.38 -5.58 13.87
CA ARG A 7 -16.14 -4.12 13.77
C ARG A 7 -16.06 -3.59 12.33
N LEU A 8 -16.27 -4.45 11.35
CA LEU A 8 -16.13 -4.12 9.94
C LEU A 8 -17.46 -3.55 9.42
N THR A 9 -17.72 -2.28 9.71
CA THR A 9 -18.72 -1.50 8.96
C THR A 9 -18.03 -0.86 7.75
N PRO A 10 -18.76 -0.59 6.66
CA PRO A 10 -18.22 0.16 5.51
C PRO A 10 -17.59 1.50 5.94
N ASP A 11 -18.21 2.19 6.90
CA ASP A 11 -17.69 3.44 7.46
C ASP A 11 -16.34 3.27 8.15
N ALA A 12 -16.19 2.24 8.99
CA ALA A 12 -14.92 1.97 9.68
C ALA A 12 -13.77 1.70 8.71
N PHE A 13 -14.08 1.14 7.54
CA PHE A 13 -13.11 0.86 6.50
C PHE A 13 -12.67 2.12 5.74
N LEU A 14 -13.60 3.05 5.48
CA LEU A 14 -13.29 4.37 4.94
C LEU A 14 -12.45 5.20 5.91
N GLU A 15 -12.82 5.20 7.20
CA GLU A 15 -12.04 5.87 8.25
C GLU A 15 -10.60 5.33 8.32
N MET A 16 -10.44 4.00 8.25
CA MET A 16 -9.13 3.36 8.26
C MET A 16 -8.30 3.77 7.03
N SER A 17 -8.89 3.78 5.84
CA SER A 17 -8.21 4.22 4.62
C SER A 17 -7.75 5.68 4.72
N GLU A 18 -8.53 6.57 5.33
CA GLU A 18 -8.15 7.97 5.54
C GLU A 18 -7.03 8.12 6.59
N ILE A 19 -7.03 7.31 7.64
CA ILE A 19 -5.92 7.27 8.61
C ILE A 19 -4.63 6.83 7.91
N GLN A 20 -4.68 5.76 7.10
CA GLN A 20 -3.53 5.28 6.34
C GLN A 20 -3.04 6.33 5.34
N TRP A 21 -3.96 7.04 4.67
CA TRP A 21 -3.64 8.15 3.80
C TRP A 21 -2.87 9.25 4.54
N ARG A 22 -3.37 9.68 5.71
CA ARG A 22 -2.70 10.71 6.53
C ARG A 22 -1.30 10.31 6.98
N ILE A 23 -1.13 9.05 7.37
CA ILE A 23 0.20 8.52 7.74
C ILE A 23 1.13 8.55 6.54
N LEU A 24 0.71 8.01 5.40
CA LEU A 24 1.52 7.98 4.18
C LEU A 24 1.91 9.40 3.73
N ASN A 25 0.96 10.33 3.79
CA ASN A 25 1.14 11.74 3.46
C ASN A 25 2.17 12.42 4.36
N GLY A 26 2.14 12.15 5.67
CA GLY A 26 3.11 12.71 6.63
C GLY A 26 4.53 12.17 6.46
N CYS A 27 4.69 11.02 5.79
CA CYS A 27 6.03 10.47 5.52
C CYS A 27 6.72 11.13 4.32
N VAL A 28 5.99 11.79 3.41
CA VAL A 28 6.52 12.29 2.13
C VAL A 28 7.71 13.23 2.32
N GLU A 29 7.59 14.22 3.20
CA GLU A 29 8.63 15.22 3.43
C GLU A 29 9.91 14.64 4.06
N ASN A 30 9.82 13.45 4.66
CA ASN A 30 10.92 12.75 5.30
C ASN A 30 11.70 11.84 4.34
N VAL A 31 11.22 11.67 3.10
CA VAL A 31 11.92 10.87 2.09
C VAL A 31 12.92 11.77 1.37
N LYS A 32 14.22 11.50 1.52
CA LYS A 32 15.24 12.22 0.75
C LYS A 32 15.09 11.99 -0.76
N GLU A 33 15.71 12.86 -1.55
CA GLU A 33 15.94 12.63 -2.98
C GLU A 33 16.64 11.30 -3.25
N ASP A 34 16.21 10.60 -4.30
CA ASP A 34 16.55 9.19 -4.60
C ASP A 34 16.28 8.21 -3.44
N GLY A 35 15.44 8.61 -2.48
CA GLY A 35 15.02 7.82 -1.34
C GLY A 35 13.82 6.94 -1.65
N TYR A 36 13.60 5.93 -0.79
CA TYR A 36 12.48 5.01 -0.92
C TYR A 36 11.48 5.18 0.20
N LEU A 37 10.20 5.12 -0.16
CA LEU A 37 9.07 4.98 0.76
C LEU A 37 8.42 3.62 0.52
N ILE A 38 8.26 2.84 1.60
CA ILE A 38 7.59 1.54 1.54
C ILE A 38 6.27 1.66 2.27
N TYR A 39 5.20 1.30 1.57
CA TYR A 39 3.87 1.18 2.13
C TYR A 39 3.50 -0.30 2.17
N SER A 40 2.97 -0.75 3.31
CA SER A 40 2.53 -2.13 3.49
C SER A 40 1.36 -2.24 4.46
N THR A 41 0.45 -3.17 4.18
CA THR A 41 -0.69 -3.49 5.04
C THR A 41 -0.85 -5.00 5.19
N CYS A 42 -1.57 -5.43 6.23
CA CYS A 42 -2.06 -6.79 6.40
C CYS A 42 -3.51 -6.95 5.92
N SER A 43 -3.85 -6.25 4.83
CA SER A 43 -5.19 -6.26 4.23
C SER A 43 -5.10 -6.65 2.75
N VAL A 44 -6.13 -7.32 2.27
CA VAL A 44 -6.30 -7.66 0.85
C VAL A 44 -7.23 -6.69 0.12
N ALA A 45 -7.79 -5.71 0.83
CA ALA A 45 -8.81 -4.83 0.29
C ALA A 45 -8.22 -3.75 -0.63
N VAL A 46 -8.89 -3.49 -1.75
CA VAL A 46 -8.35 -2.66 -2.86
C VAL A 46 -8.37 -1.18 -2.50
N GLU A 47 -9.29 -0.76 -1.65
CA GLU A 47 -9.45 0.61 -1.20
C GLU A 47 -8.30 1.07 -0.30
N GLU A 48 -7.85 0.22 0.60
CA GLU A 48 -6.68 0.47 1.43
C GLU A 48 -5.39 0.37 0.61
N ASN A 49 -5.36 -0.49 -0.42
CA ASN A 49 -4.15 -0.80 -1.17
C ASN A 49 -4.03 0.03 -2.46
N GLU A 50 -4.46 -0.50 -3.61
CA GLU A 50 -4.23 0.12 -4.90
C GLU A 50 -4.86 1.50 -5.02
N ARG A 51 -6.07 1.72 -4.48
CA ARG A 51 -6.69 3.05 -4.57
C ARG A 51 -5.88 4.10 -3.81
N LEU A 52 -5.31 3.72 -2.67
CA LEU A 52 -4.46 4.61 -1.87
C LEU A 52 -3.15 4.91 -2.62
N ILE A 53 -2.53 3.90 -3.25
CA ILE A 53 -1.33 4.09 -4.08
C ILE A 53 -1.63 4.91 -5.36
N GLU A 54 -2.76 4.68 -6.03
CA GLU A 54 -3.22 5.48 -7.17
C GLU A 54 -3.44 6.94 -6.76
N ARG A 55 -4.05 7.18 -5.60
CA ARG A 55 -4.21 8.53 -5.04
C ARG A 55 -2.86 9.16 -4.76
N PHE A 56 -1.94 8.42 -4.14
CA PHE A 56 -0.60 8.89 -3.79
C PHE A 56 0.20 9.32 -5.03
N LEU A 57 0.28 8.46 -6.04
CA LEU A 57 1.02 8.74 -7.28
C LEU A 57 0.44 9.92 -8.08
N ARG A 58 -0.87 10.19 -7.95
CA ARG A 58 -1.49 11.39 -8.53
C ARG A 58 -1.18 12.66 -7.74
N SER A 59 -1.04 12.56 -6.42
CA SER A 59 -0.75 13.70 -5.55
C SER A 59 0.73 14.09 -5.52
N TYR A 60 1.62 13.14 -5.71
CA TYR A 60 3.07 13.31 -5.58
C TYR A 60 3.79 12.83 -6.86
N PRO A 61 3.83 13.66 -7.91
CA PRO A 61 4.40 13.28 -9.21
C PRO A 61 5.92 13.02 -9.17
N GLU A 62 6.62 13.50 -8.13
CA GLU A 62 8.01 13.19 -7.87
C GLU A 62 8.23 11.77 -7.36
N PHE A 63 7.16 11.01 -7.06
CA PHE A 63 7.26 9.61 -6.69
C PHE A 63 6.83 8.71 -7.84
N ARG A 64 7.57 7.61 -8.01
CA ARG A 64 7.18 6.53 -8.93
C ARG A 64 7.22 5.17 -8.27
N LEU A 65 6.35 4.28 -8.75
CA LEU A 65 6.32 2.90 -8.31
C LEU A 65 7.50 2.11 -8.91
N VAL A 66 8.24 1.41 -8.05
CA VAL A 66 9.39 0.59 -8.40
C VAL A 66 9.23 -0.83 -7.86
N ASP A 67 9.91 -1.79 -8.48
CA ASP A 67 9.87 -3.17 -8.01
C ASP A 67 10.46 -3.32 -6.61
N ALA A 68 9.67 -3.90 -5.70
CA ALA A 68 10.17 -4.39 -4.42
C ALA A 68 10.89 -5.74 -4.63
N LYS A 69 11.98 -5.94 -3.88
CA LYS A 69 12.71 -7.22 -3.81
C LYS A 69 12.72 -7.71 -2.37
N PRO A 70 12.54 -9.02 -2.12
CA PRO A 70 12.24 -10.08 -3.09
C PRO A 70 10.86 -9.90 -3.76
N LYS A 71 10.67 -10.49 -4.94
CA LYS A 71 9.35 -10.58 -5.57
C LYS A 71 8.61 -11.77 -4.98
N ILE A 72 7.67 -11.50 -4.08
CA ILE A 72 6.87 -12.53 -3.41
C ILE A 72 5.40 -12.28 -3.71
N GLY A 73 4.69 -13.35 -4.04
CA GLY A 73 3.26 -13.31 -4.29
C GLY A 73 2.88 -12.78 -5.66
N ASP A 74 1.62 -12.37 -5.75
CA ASP A 74 0.98 -11.94 -6.99
C ASP A 74 1.21 -10.45 -7.25
N PRO A 75 1.18 -10.02 -8.52
CA PRO A 75 1.26 -8.60 -8.85
C PRO A 75 0.05 -7.82 -8.29
N GLY A 76 0.27 -6.55 -7.99
CA GLY A 76 -0.81 -5.63 -7.64
C GLY A 76 -1.85 -5.50 -8.75
N LEU A 77 -3.07 -5.17 -8.35
CA LEU A 77 -4.20 -5.04 -9.26
C LEU A 77 -4.20 -3.68 -9.97
N ARG A 78 -5.18 -3.45 -10.85
CA ARG A 78 -5.44 -2.13 -11.48
C ARG A 78 -4.24 -1.57 -12.25
N GLY A 79 -3.40 -2.43 -12.82
CA GLY A 79 -2.21 -2.04 -13.57
C GLY A 79 -0.99 -1.72 -12.69
N LEU A 80 -1.10 -1.82 -11.36
CA LEU A 80 0.01 -1.61 -10.43
C LEU A 80 0.85 -2.88 -10.25
N SER A 81 1.36 -3.43 -11.36
CA SER A 81 2.08 -4.72 -11.40
C SER A 81 3.40 -4.75 -10.61
N LYS A 82 3.91 -3.58 -10.20
CA LYS A 82 5.11 -3.47 -9.34
C LYS A 82 4.77 -3.53 -7.85
N CYS A 83 3.50 -3.43 -7.47
CA CYS A 83 3.05 -3.78 -6.13
C CYS A 83 2.98 -5.30 -5.97
N GLN A 84 2.98 -5.78 -4.74
CA GLN A 84 2.91 -7.19 -4.41
C GLN A 84 1.72 -7.48 -3.49
N ARG A 85 1.04 -8.59 -3.75
CA ARG A 85 -0.04 -9.12 -2.94
C ARG A 85 0.33 -10.53 -2.50
N LEU A 86 0.28 -10.75 -1.19
CA LEU A 86 0.41 -12.07 -0.61
C LEU A 86 -0.96 -12.49 -0.11
N TYR A 87 -1.34 -13.73 -0.37
CA TYR A 87 -2.62 -14.27 0.02
C TYR A 87 -2.46 -15.44 0.99
N PRO A 88 -3.40 -15.63 1.93
CA PRO A 88 -3.31 -16.73 2.88
C PRO A 88 -3.26 -18.10 2.22
N HIS A 89 -4.02 -18.28 1.13
CA HIS A 89 -4.15 -19.55 0.44
C HIS A 89 -2.91 -19.94 -0.38
N ALA A 90 -2.06 -18.98 -0.74
CA ALA A 90 -0.92 -19.23 -1.63
C ALA A 90 0.44 -19.09 -0.92
N GLN A 91 0.53 -18.36 0.21
CA GLN A 91 1.81 -18.06 0.87
C GLN A 91 1.79 -18.31 2.39
N GLU A 92 0.83 -19.10 2.91
CA GLU A 92 0.71 -19.46 4.34
C GLU A 92 0.81 -18.23 5.27
N CYS A 93 0.26 -17.10 4.83
CA CYS A 93 0.38 -15.81 5.51
C CYS A 93 -0.99 -15.21 5.86
N ASN A 94 -1.04 -14.07 6.57
CA ASN A 94 -2.32 -13.43 6.94
C ASN A 94 -2.92 -12.58 5.80
N GLY A 95 -2.30 -12.54 4.63
CA GLY A 95 -2.64 -11.63 3.54
C GLY A 95 -1.93 -10.28 3.71
N PHE A 96 -1.16 -9.87 2.71
CA PHE A 96 -0.37 -8.63 2.78
C PHE A 96 -0.34 -7.90 1.45
N PHE A 97 -0.11 -6.60 1.51
CA PHE A 97 0.16 -5.75 0.37
C PHE A 97 1.47 -4.99 0.58
N VAL A 98 2.25 -4.83 -0.48
CA VAL A 98 3.51 -4.06 -0.46
C VAL A 98 3.61 -3.20 -1.71
N ALA A 99 3.90 -1.92 -1.51
CA ALA A 99 4.24 -0.95 -2.55
C ALA A 99 5.56 -0.25 -2.19
N LYS A 100 6.49 -0.20 -3.15
CA LYS A 100 7.76 0.52 -3.01
C LYS A 100 7.77 1.71 -3.96
N LEU A 101 7.94 2.89 -3.41
CA LEU A 101 7.90 4.17 -4.10
C LEU A 101 9.31 4.78 -4.03
N LEU A 102 9.83 5.22 -5.17
CA LEU A 102 11.08 5.97 -5.27
C LEU A 102 10.72 7.45 -5.43
N ARG A 103 11.29 8.31 -4.58
CA ARG A 103 11.29 9.75 -4.81
C ARG A 103 12.39 10.07 -5.81
N GLU A 104 12.03 10.60 -6.96
CA GLU A 104 12.98 11.01 -7.99
C GLU A 104 13.55 12.39 -7.65
N SER A 105 14.86 12.51 -7.82
CA SER A 105 15.54 13.81 -7.87
C SER A 105 15.11 14.52 -9.15
N SER A 106 14.62 15.76 -9.04
CA SER A 106 14.25 16.58 -10.19
C SER A 106 15.46 17.14 -10.92
#